data_AF-A0A848VP80-F1
#
_entry.id   AF-A0A848VP80-F1
#
_cell.length_a   1.000
_cell.length_b   1.000
_cell.length_c   1.000
_cell.angle_alpha   90.00
_cell.angle_beta   90.00
_cell.angle_gamma   90.00
#
_symmetry.space_group_name_H-M   'P 1'
#
loop_
_entity.id
_entity.type
_entity.pdbx_description
1 polymer ?
#
loop_
_entity_poly.entity_id
_entity_poly.type
_entity_poly.pdbx_seq_one_letter_code
_entity_poly.pdbx_strand_id
1 'polypeptide(L)'
;MTAVLSLATWLLAILAVLMVVVVFLRRLVAGGRRARYVAQKQRFEALVFDVISGARSAKAARREIDWGEARPFLEFLLEVRNRIEGDAVDGLRVLAAPFRAAARELSRSPRPGERALGAQLCAEFDPRSAAGLVEDESPFVVDAALLAFTRSSYQHLRAAALAQLGNLERWRHDRIVAALRQVAERDAAQVADLALDSTQVLRVRRAALDVLQLFGTREPVLGVLREIEPDVDWSPALPGDPQGPTKWAA
;
A
#
# COMPACT_ATOMS: atom_id res chain seq x y z
N MET A 1 53.42 -4.92 -36.42
CA MET A 1 52.19 -5.67 -36.08
C MET A 1 52.23 -6.22 -34.65
N THR A 2 53.32 -6.86 -34.23
CA THR A 2 53.50 -7.45 -32.88
C THR A 2 53.39 -6.44 -31.73
N ALA A 3 53.95 -5.24 -31.86
CA ALA A 3 53.89 -4.21 -30.82
C ALA A 3 52.46 -3.70 -30.54
N VAL A 4 51.63 -3.56 -31.58
CA VAL A 4 50.23 -3.11 -31.48
C VAL A 4 49.36 -4.18 -30.81
N LEU A 5 49.55 -5.45 -31.19
CA LEU A 5 48.90 -6.59 -30.55
C LEU A 5 49.28 -6.73 -29.06
N SER A 6 50.55 -6.52 -28.72
CA SER A 6 51.01 -6.51 -27.33
C SER A 6 50.35 -5.39 -26.52
N LEU A 7 50.33 -4.16 -27.04
CA LEU A 7 49.69 -3.02 -26.38
C LEU A 7 48.20 -3.25 -26.16
N ALA A 8 47.48 -3.75 -27.17
CA ALA A 8 46.06 -4.05 -27.06
C ALA A 8 45.77 -5.14 -26.01
N THR A 9 46.63 -6.15 -25.92
CA THR A 9 46.52 -7.22 -24.92
C THR A 9 46.73 -6.67 -23.50
N TRP A 10 47.75 -5.82 -23.30
CA TRP A 10 47.98 -5.15 -22.02
C TRP A 10 46.82 -4.25 -21.62
N LEU A 11 46.25 -3.50 -22.58
CA LEU A 11 45.13 -2.61 -22.32
C LEU A 11 43.85 -3.38 -21.92
N LEU A 12 43.59 -4.51 -22.57
CA LEU A 12 42.50 -5.42 -22.19
C LEU A 12 42.71 -6.03 -20.81
N ALA A 13 43.95 -6.44 -20.48
CA ALA A 13 44.27 -6.99 -19.16
C ALA A 13 44.07 -5.94 -18.05
N ILE A 14 44.51 -4.69 -18.27
CA ILE A 14 44.30 -3.58 -17.33
C ILE A 14 42.79 -3.31 -17.16
N LEU A 15 42.03 -3.28 -18.25
CA LEU A 15 40.59 -3.02 -18.20
C LEU A 15 39.83 -4.13 -17.44
N ALA A 16 40.23 -5.40 -17.65
CA ALA A 16 39.67 -6.53 -16.92
C ALA A 16 39.96 -6.45 -15.42
N VAL A 17 41.20 -6.15 -15.02
CA VAL A 17 41.57 -5.95 -13.61
C VAL A 17 40.78 -4.79 -13.00
N LEU A 18 40.66 -3.67 -13.72
CA LEU A 18 39.91 -2.50 -13.24
C LEU A 18 38.42 -2.81 -13.05
N MET A 19 37.82 -3.60 -13.95
CA MET A 19 36.45 -4.07 -13.80
C MET A 19 36.26 -4.94 -12.55
N VAL A 20 37.19 -5.87 -12.29
CA VAL A 20 37.15 -6.74 -11.10
C VAL A 20 37.26 -5.89 -9.83
N VAL A 21 38.18 -4.92 -9.78
CA VAL A 21 38.34 -4.01 -8.64
C VAL A 21 37.06 -3.19 -8.41
N VAL A 22 36.45 -2.64 -9.45
CA VAL A 22 35.18 -1.89 -9.34
C VAL A 22 34.04 -2.78 -8.80
N VAL A 23 33.92 -4.02 -9.30
CA VAL A 23 32.90 -4.96 -8.82
C VAL A 23 33.13 -5.33 -7.36
N PHE A 24 34.39 -5.58 -6.97
CA PHE A 24 34.77 -5.90 -5.60
C PHE A 24 34.48 -4.74 -4.63
N LEU A 25 34.87 -3.51 -5.00
CA LEU A 25 34.58 -2.30 -4.22
C LEU A 25 33.07 -2.08 -4.09
N ARG A 26 32.31 -2.26 -5.18
CA ARG A 26 30.83 -2.19 -5.13
C ARG A 26 30.24 -3.22 -4.17
N ARG A 27 30.77 -4.45 -4.16
CA ARG A 27 30.34 -5.50 -3.22
C ARG A 27 30.68 -5.16 -1.77
N LEU A 28 31.88 -4.65 -1.49
CA LEU A 28 32.25 -4.21 -0.13
C LEU A 28 31.36 -3.08 0.37
N VAL A 29 31.14 -2.05 -0.46
CA VAL A 29 30.26 -0.94 -0.11
C VAL A 29 28.80 -1.40 0.05
N ALA A 30 28.34 -2.33 -0.78
CA ALA A 30 27.01 -2.94 -0.63
C ALA A 30 26.90 -3.76 0.66
N GLY A 31 27.93 -4.54 1.00
CA GLY A 31 27.99 -5.32 2.24
C GLY A 31 27.96 -4.44 3.48
N GLY A 32 28.74 -3.35 3.50
CA GLY A 32 28.73 -2.38 4.58
C GLY A 32 27.38 -1.67 4.74
N ARG A 33 26.74 -1.28 3.62
CA ARG A 33 25.39 -0.70 3.65
C ARG A 33 24.35 -1.69 4.19
N ARG A 34 24.43 -2.96 3.78
CA ARG A 34 23.53 -4.01 4.27
C ARG A 34 23.71 -4.25 5.76
N ALA A 35 24.95 -4.32 6.26
CA ALA A 35 25.22 -4.49 7.68
C ALA A 35 24.67 -3.32 8.51
N ARG A 36 24.87 -2.07 8.06
CA ARG A 36 24.29 -0.88 8.72
C ARG A 36 22.76 -0.92 8.73
N TYR A 37 22.15 -1.27 7.60
CA TYR A 37 20.69 -1.39 7.49
C TYR A 37 20.14 -2.46 8.45
N VAL A 38 20.79 -3.63 8.55
CA VAL A 38 20.38 -4.71 9.47
C VAL A 38 20.51 -4.25 10.92
N ALA A 39 21.64 -3.64 11.30
CA ALA A 39 21.85 -3.15 12.66
C ALA A 39 20.84 -2.04 13.02
N GLN A 40 20.56 -1.13 12.09
CA GLN A 40 19.57 -0.08 12.27
C GLN A 40 18.16 -0.68 12.43
N LYS A 41 17.79 -1.66 11.60
CA LYS A 41 16.50 -2.35 11.68
C LYS A 41 16.32 -3.07 13.02
N GLN A 42 17.34 -3.79 13.48
CA GLN A 42 17.32 -4.47 14.79
C GLN A 42 17.14 -3.47 15.94
N ARG A 43 17.82 -2.32 15.88
CA ARG A 43 17.64 -1.24 16.87
C ARG A 43 16.21 -0.70 16.85
N PHE A 44 15.65 -0.45 15.66
CA PHE A 44 14.26 0.01 15.55
C PHE A 44 13.25 -1.02 16.05
N GLU A 45 13.48 -2.30 15.79
CA GLU A 45 12.65 -3.39 16.26
C GLU A 45 12.60 -3.45 17.78
N ALA A 46 13.76 -3.38 18.43
CA ALA A 46 13.84 -3.30 19.89
C ALA A 46 13.08 -2.07 20.44
N LEU A 47 13.29 -0.89 19.83
CA LEU A 47 12.61 0.34 20.25
C LEU A 47 11.08 0.26 20.11
N VAL A 48 10.60 -0.28 18.99
CA VAL A 48 9.16 -0.41 18.74
C VAL A 48 8.55 -1.45 19.68
N PHE A 49 9.21 -2.59 19.89
CA PHE A 49 8.76 -3.62 20.82
C PHE A 49 8.68 -3.10 22.26
N ASP A 50 9.71 -2.38 22.73
CA ASP A 50 9.73 -1.76 24.06
C ASP A 50 8.56 -0.78 24.26
N VAL A 51 8.19 -0.05 23.20
CA VAL A 51 7.09 0.91 23.27
C VAL A 51 5.73 0.23 23.22
N ILE A 52 5.54 -0.76 22.36
CA ILE A 52 4.28 -1.52 22.26
C ILE A 52 4.02 -2.32 23.55
N SER A 53 5.07 -2.91 24.14
CA SER A 53 4.97 -3.64 25.41
C SER A 53 4.80 -2.75 26.64
N GLY A 54 4.93 -1.43 26.49
CA GLY A 54 4.87 -0.47 27.59
C GLY A 54 6.14 -0.41 28.45
N ALA A 55 7.19 -1.18 28.12
CA ALA A 55 8.47 -1.15 28.79
C ALA A 55 9.17 0.21 28.66
N ARG A 56 8.88 0.97 27.59
CA ARG A 56 9.43 2.30 27.33
C ARG A 56 8.36 3.26 26.84
N SER A 57 8.43 4.51 27.29
CA SER A 57 7.56 5.55 26.71
C SER A 57 7.97 5.90 25.28
N ALA A 58 7.01 6.19 24.40
CA ALA A 58 7.28 6.65 23.04
C ALA A 58 8.14 7.93 23.03
N LYS A 59 7.99 8.82 24.02
CA LYS A 59 8.81 10.03 24.14
C LYS A 59 10.29 9.72 24.35
N ALA A 60 10.62 8.70 25.14
CA ALA A 60 12.00 8.27 25.35
C ALA A 60 12.58 7.66 24.07
N ALA A 61 11.85 6.71 23.45
CA ALA A 61 12.28 6.08 22.20
C ALA A 61 12.55 7.08 21.07
N ARG A 62 11.72 8.12 20.92
CA ARG A 62 11.91 9.17 19.90
C ARG A 62 13.24 9.93 20.02
N ARG A 63 13.82 10.03 21.23
CA ARG A 63 15.10 10.75 21.44
C ARG A 63 16.30 9.97 20.94
N GLU A 64 16.15 8.67 20.70
CA GLU A 64 17.22 7.78 20.23
C GLU A 64 17.25 7.64 18.71
N ILE A 65 16.31 8.28 18.01
CA ILE A 65 16.17 8.24 16.56
C ILE A 65 16.66 9.58 16.02
N ASP A 66 17.74 9.53 15.24
CA ASP A 66 18.28 10.73 14.62
C ASP A 66 17.38 11.20 13.48
N TRP A 67 17.32 12.51 13.24
CA TRP A 67 16.54 13.06 12.12
C TRP A 67 17.00 12.54 10.75
N GLY A 68 18.29 12.24 10.60
CA GLY A 68 18.83 11.60 9.39
C GLY A 68 18.28 10.18 9.14
N GLU A 69 17.63 9.60 10.14
CA GLU A 69 17.04 8.26 10.11
C GLU A 69 15.51 8.29 10.03
N ALA A 70 14.90 9.48 9.95
CA ALA A 70 13.44 9.63 9.93
C ALA A 70 12.78 8.81 8.80
N ARG A 71 13.35 8.85 7.59
CA ARG A 71 12.86 8.09 6.44
C ARG A 71 12.93 6.57 6.67
N PRO A 72 14.10 5.94 6.91
CA PRO A 72 14.17 4.50 7.11
C PRO A 72 13.37 4.04 8.34
N PHE A 73 13.26 4.89 9.36
CA PHE A 73 12.40 4.60 10.51
C PHE A 73 10.91 4.57 10.13
N LEU A 74 10.41 5.55 9.39
CA LEU A 74 9.02 5.55 8.91
C LEU A 74 8.72 4.37 7.96
N GLU A 75 9.63 4.03 7.07
CA GLU A 75 9.53 2.85 6.21
C GLU A 75 9.44 1.56 7.07
N PHE A 76 10.25 1.46 8.12
CA PHE A 76 10.19 0.36 9.08
C PHE A 76 8.85 0.33 9.83
N LEU A 77 8.36 1.47 10.33
CA LEU A 77 7.05 1.53 11.00
C LEU A 77 5.92 1.10 10.07
N LEU A 78 5.98 1.45 8.78
CA LEU A 78 4.99 1.01 7.79
C LEU A 78 5.05 -0.51 7.57
N GLU A 79 6.26 -1.10 7.54
CA GLU A 79 6.45 -2.56 7.48
C GLU A 79 5.84 -3.26 8.71
N VAL A 80 6.09 -2.74 9.92
CA VAL A 80 5.56 -3.30 11.17
C VAL A 80 4.04 -3.13 11.24
N ARG A 81 3.51 -1.96 10.86
CA ARG A 81 2.06 -1.69 10.82
C ARG A 81 1.31 -2.76 10.05
N ASN A 82 1.86 -3.25 8.93
CA ASN A 82 1.20 -4.27 8.12
C ASN A 82 1.17 -5.67 8.78
N ARG A 83 1.82 -5.84 9.93
CA ARG A 83 1.89 -7.10 10.68
C ARG A 83 1.15 -7.06 12.02
N ILE A 84 0.68 -5.88 12.44
CA ILE A 84 0.05 -5.70 13.74
C ILE A 84 -1.35 -5.11 13.58
N GLU A 85 -2.24 -5.44 14.52
CA GLU A 85 -3.61 -4.96 14.54
C GLU A 85 -3.97 -4.39 15.93
N GLY A 86 -5.10 -3.70 16.02
CA GLY A 86 -5.62 -3.15 17.27
C GLY A 86 -4.80 -1.99 17.85
N ASP A 87 -4.83 -1.84 19.17
CA ASP A 87 -4.29 -0.69 19.91
C ASP A 87 -2.78 -0.47 19.72
N ALA A 88 -2.04 -1.52 19.34
CA ALA A 88 -0.62 -1.42 19.05
C ALA A 88 -0.30 -0.47 17.87
N VAL A 89 -1.26 -0.30 16.94
CA VAL A 89 -1.13 0.64 15.82
C VAL A 89 -1.05 2.09 16.31
N ASP A 90 -1.77 2.45 17.36
CA ASP A 90 -1.73 3.80 17.92
C ASP A 90 -0.36 4.10 18.55
N GLY A 91 0.29 3.09 19.14
CA GLY A 91 1.69 3.18 19.58
C GLY A 91 2.63 3.56 18.44
N LEU A 92 2.47 2.96 17.25
CA LEU A 92 3.25 3.30 16.07
C LEU A 92 3.00 4.74 15.60
N ARG A 93 1.74 5.21 15.61
CA ARG A 93 1.38 6.58 15.20
C ARG A 93 1.97 7.62 16.15
N VAL A 94 1.94 7.31 17.45
CA VAL A 94 2.59 8.12 18.47
C VAL A 94 4.10 8.15 18.20
N LEU A 95 4.75 7.03 17.90
CA LEU A 95 6.17 7.00 17.53
C LEU A 95 6.50 7.81 16.27
N ALA A 96 5.66 7.72 15.24
CA ALA A 96 5.83 8.41 13.96
C ALA A 96 5.60 9.93 14.02
N ALA A 97 4.87 10.42 15.02
CA ALA A 97 4.41 11.81 15.12
C ALA A 97 5.47 12.89 14.83
N PRO A 98 6.69 12.88 15.42
CA PRO A 98 7.70 13.90 15.11
C PRO A 98 8.18 13.83 13.65
N PHE A 99 8.16 12.65 13.03
CA PHE A 99 8.73 12.43 11.70
C PHE A 99 7.74 12.66 10.56
N ARG A 100 6.49 13.07 10.84
CA ARG A 100 5.47 13.38 9.81
C ARG A 100 5.95 14.39 8.76
N ALA A 101 6.84 15.31 9.13
CA ALA A 101 7.45 16.23 8.17
C ALA A 101 8.21 15.50 7.05
N ALA A 102 8.91 14.41 7.37
CA ALA A 102 9.63 13.60 6.37
C ALA A 102 8.67 12.88 5.42
N ALA A 103 7.52 12.39 5.91
CA ALA A 103 6.48 11.80 5.05
C ALA A 103 5.93 12.85 4.04
N ARG A 104 5.65 14.07 4.52
CA ARG A 104 5.21 15.20 3.68
C ARG A 104 6.26 15.66 2.68
N GLU A 105 7.54 15.60 3.05
CA GLU A 105 8.63 15.92 2.14
C GLU A 105 8.70 14.89 1.00
N LEU A 106 8.61 13.60 1.33
CA LEU A 106 8.54 12.53 0.34
C LEU A 106 7.35 12.69 -0.61
N SER A 107 6.18 13.05 -0.08
CA SER A 107 4.97 13.26 -0.89
C SER A 107 5.07 14.43 -1.87
N ARG A 108 6.07 15.32 -1.71
CA ARG A 108 6.36 16.46 -2.60
C ARG A 108 7.61 16.24 -3.46
N SER A 109 8.21 15.06 -3.41
CA SER A 109 9.42 14.77 -4.17
C SER A 109 9.19 14.90 -5.68
N PRO A 110 10.17 15.38 -6.45
CA PRO A 110 10.09 15.33 -7.92
C PRO A 110 10.01 13.89 -8.45
N ARG A 111 10.41 12.90 -7.66
CA ARG A 111 10.44 11.48 -8.07
C ARG A 111 9.12 10.79 -7.73
N PRO A 112 8.39 10.21 -8.72
CA PRO A 112 7.14 9.50 -8.47
C PRO A 112 7.27 8.35 -7.46
N GLY A 113 8.40 7.64 -7.47
CA GLY A 113 8.67 6.57 -6.50
C GLY A 113 8.68 7.05 -5.05
N GLU A 114 9.26 8.22 -4.80
CA GLU A 114 9.31 8.83 -3.47
C GLU A 114 7.94 9.41 -3.09
N ARG A 115 7.21 10.01 -4.04
CA ARG A 115 5.83 10.47 -3.77
C ARG A 115 4.88 9.34 -3.44
N ALA A 116 4.98 8.20 -4.13
CA ALA A 116 4.17 7.02 -3.83
C ALA A 116 4.45 6.45 -2.43
N LEU A 117 5.70 6.44 -1.99
CA LEU A 117 6.05 6.12 -0.60
C LEU A 117 5.50 7.17 0.36
N GLY A 118 5.67 8.46 0.04
CA GLY A 118 5.08 9.56 0.78
C GLY A 118 3.57 9.42 0.95
N ALA A 119 2.85 8.97 -0.09
CA ALA A 119 1.42 8.72 -0.03
C ALA A 119 1.06 7.61 0.96
N GLN A 120 1.79 6.49 0.96
CA GLN A 120 1.59 5.42 1.93
C GLN A 120 1.88 5.89 3.36
N LEU A 121 2.98 6.61 3.56
CA LEU A 121 3.37 7.13 4.87
C LEU A 121 2.41 8.19 5.38
N CYS A 122 1.96 9.11 4.53
CA CYS A 122 0.95 10.11 4.90
C CYS A 122 -0.39 9.44 5.21
N ALA A 123 -0.85 8.49 4.39
CA ALA A 123 -2.12 7.80 4.64
C ALA A 123 -2.19 7.10 6.01
N GLU A 124 -1.05 6.61 6.50
CA GLU A 124 -0.95 5.95 7.81
C GLU A 124 -0.63 6.92 8.95
N PHE A 125 0.35 7.81 8.78
CA PHE A 125 0.92 8.59 9.87
C PHE A 125 0.59 10.09 9.83
N ASP A 126 0.13 10.62 8.70
CA ASP A 126 -0.27 12.02 8.52
C ASP A 126 -1.45 12.17 7.54
N PRO A 127 -2.65 11.66 7.89
CA PRO A 127 -3.77 11.50 6.95
C PRO A 127 -4.25 12.83 6.36
N ARG A 128 -4.08 13.94 7.10
CA ARG A 128 -4.45 15.28 6.64
C ARG A 128 -3.69 15.71 5.40
N SER A 129 -2.44 15.26 5.27
CA SER A 129 -1.58 15.57 4.13
C SER A 129 -1.74 14.57 2.98
N ALA A 130 -2.43 13.46 3.23
CA ALA A 130 -2.57 12.38 2.26
C ALA A 130 -3.60 12.74 1.17
N ALA A 131 -4.72 13.38 1.54
CA ALA A 131 -5.90 13.52 0.68
C ALA A 131 -5.62 14.06 -0.74
N GLY A 132 -4.72 15.02 -0.91
CA GLY A 132 -4.39 15.57 -2.24
C GLY A 132 -3.62 14.62 -3.17
N LEU A 133 -3.13 13.48 -2.67
CA LEU A 133 -2.29 12.56 -3.45
C LEU A 133 -3.07 11.63 -4.38
N VAL A 134 -4.40 11.59 -4.26
CA VAL A 134 -5.25 10.88 -5.25
C VAL A 134 -5.45 11.69 -6.54
N GLU A 135 -5.05 12.96 -6.53
CA GLU A 135 -5.06 13.87 -7.68
C GLU A 135 -3.64 14.07 -8.26
N ASP A 136 -2.65 13.26 -7.85
CA ASP A 136 -1.28 13.37 -8.35
C ASP A 136 -1.23 13.14 -9.87
N GLU A 137 -0.43 13.94 -10.56
CA GLU A 137 -0.22 13.84 -12.01
C GLU A 137 0.32 12.47 -12.44
N SER A 138 1.06 11.79 -11.54
CA SER A 138 1.59 10.47 -11.80
C SER A 138 0.54 9.41 -11.48
N PRO A 139 0.11 8.62 -12.48
CA PRO A 139 -0.80 7.51 -12.24
C PRO A 139 -0.22 6.53 -11.19
N PHE A 140 1.09 6.31 -11.18
CA PHE A 140 1.74 5.43 -10.20
C PHE A 140 1.52 5.89 -8.75
N VAL A 141 1.56 7.20 -8.50
CA VAL A 141 1.33 7.77 -7.16
C VAL A 141 -0.13 7.63 -6.76
N VAL A 142 -1.06 7.93 -7.67
CA VAL A 142 -2.50 7.76 -7.44
C VAL A 142 -2.82 6.31 -7.08
N ASP A 143 -2.24 5.33 -7.77
CA ASP A 143 -2.44 3.91 -7.46
C ASP A 143 -1.96 3.56 -6.04
N ALA A 144 -0.79 4.07 -5.65
CA ALA A 144 -0.23 3.85 -4.32
C ALA A 144 -1.07 4.54 -3.23
N ALA A 145 -1.52 5.77 -3.48
CA ALA A 145 -2.39 6.52 -2.58
C ALA A 145 -3.71 5.79 -2.35
N LEU A 146 -4.40 5.38 -3.42
CA LEU A 146 -5.69 4.71 -3.32
C LEU A 146 -5.59 3.38 -2.60
N LEU A 147 -4.57 2.57 -2.88
CA LEU A 147 -4.33 1.33 -2.13
C LEU A 147 -3.99 1.57 -0.65
N ALA A 148 -3.29 2.65 -0.34
CA ALA A 148 -3.01 3.01 1.05
C ALA A 148 -4.29 3.47 1.77
N PHE A 149 -5.14 4.22 1.07
CA PHE A 149 -6.36 4.79 1.63
C PHE A 149 -7.42 3.74 1.90
N THR A 150 -7.60 2.74 1.02
CA THR A 150 -8.54 1.63 1.26
C THR A 150 -8.16 0.80 2.49
N ARG A 151 -6.87 0.74 2.82
CA ARG A 151 -6.36 0.09 4.04
C ARG A 151 -6.32 1.01 5.26
N SER A 152 -6.61 2.30 5.09
CA SER A 152 -6.48 3.28 6.16
C SER A 152 -7.56 3.09 7.22
N SER A 153 -7.20 3.31 8.48
CA SER A 153 -8.19 3.37 9.56
C SER A 153 -9.04 4.64 9.50
N TYR A 154 -8.60 5.66 8.76
CA TYR A 154 -9.29 6.94 8.65
C TYR A 154 -10.43 6.87 7.62
N GLN A 155 -11.67 7.01 8.10
CA GLN A 155 -12.89 6.92 7.27
C GLN A 155 -12.86 7.87 6.06
N HIS A 156 -12.46 9.12 6.25
CA HIS A 156 -12.42 10.10 5.16
C HIS A 156 -11.44 9.71 4.03
N LEU A 157 -10.32 9.05 4.35
CA LEU A 157 -9.40 8.55 3.34
C LEU A 157 -10.00 7.37 2.58
N ARG A 158 -10.65 6.42 3.28
CA ARG A 158 -11.38 5.33 2.61
C ARG A 158 -12.45 5.87 1.67
N ALA A 159 -13.27 6.80 2.13
CA ALA A 159 -14.30 7.43 1.30
C ALA A 159 -13.71 8.13 0.06
N ALA A 160 -12.60 8.88 0.23
CA ALA A 160 -11.89 9.48 -0.89
C ALA A 160 -11.37 8.44 -1.89
N ALA A 161 -10.91 7.28 -1.41
CA ALA A 161 -10.49 6.20 -2.29
C ALA A 161 -11.65 5.59 -3.07
N LEU A 162 -12.76 5.31 -2.39
CA LEU A 162 -13.97 4.73 -3.01
C LEU A 162 -14.51 5.64 -4.12
N ALA A 163 -14.59 6.95 -3.87
CA ALA A 163 -15.04 7.93 -4.85
C ALA A 163 -14.17 7.96 -6.12
N GLN A 164 -12.89 7.59 -6.01
CA GLN A 164 -11.94 7.61 -7.13
C GLN A 164 -11.80 6.26 -7.85
N LEU A 165 -12.39 5.16 -7.33
CA LEU A 165 -12.31 3.84 -7.97
C LEU A 165 -12.91 3.84 -9.39
N GLY A 166 -13.97 4.64 -9.62
CA GLY A 166 -14.60 4.78 -10.93
C GLY A 166 -13.67 5.35 -12.00
N ASN A 167 -12.78 6.27 -11.61
CA ASN A 167 -11.90 7.02 -12.50
C ASN A 167 -10.65 6.24 -12.94
N LEU A 168 -10.41 5.06 -12.37
CA LEU A 168 -9.23 4.25 -12.65
C LEU A 168 -9.49 3.26 -13.78
N GLU A 169 -9.54 3.74 -15.03
CA GLU A 169 -9.70 2.87 -16.22
C GLU A 169 -8.74 1.66 -16.22
N ARG A 170 -7.51 1.87 -15.76
CA ARG A 170 -6.44 0.86 -15.69
C ARG A 170 -6.60 -0.22 -14.62
N TRP A 171 -7.50 -0.08 -13.63
CA TRP A 171 -7.67 -1.12 -12.63
C TRP A 171 -8.50 -2.27 -13.19
N ARG A 172 -7.92 -3.48 -13.13
CA ARG A 172 -8.65 -4.72 -13.42
C ARG A 172 -9.68 -4.97 -12.32
N HIS A 173 -10.76 -5.67 -12.68
CA HIS A 173 -11.84 -6.04 -11.77
C HIS A 173 -11.33 -6.64 -10.45
N ASP A 174 -10.45 -7.64 -10.53
CA ASP A 174 -9.87 -8.30 -9.35
C ASP A 174 -9.16 -7.34 -8.38
N ARG A 175 -8.55 -6.27 -8.92
CA ARG A 175 -7.86 -5.26 -8.11
C ARG A 175 -8.85 -4.36 -7.40
N ILE A 176 -9.97 -4.01 -8.05
CA ILE A 176 -11.08 -3.27 -7.44
C ILE A 176 -11.70 -4.13 -6.33
N VAL A 177 -12.00 -5.41 -6.61
CA VAL A 177 -12.52 -6.37 -5.63
C VAL A 177 -11.59 -6.50 -4.42
N ALA A 178 -10.28 -6.68 -4.64
CA ALA A 178 -9.31 -6.77 -3.55
C ALA A 178 -9.26 -5.51 -2.69
N ALA A 179 -9.35 -4.33 -3.31
CA ALA A 179 -9.37 -3.05 -2.59
C ALA A 179 -10.68 -2.85 -1.81
N LEU A 180 -11.82 -3.18 -2.39
CA LEU A 180 -13.13 -3.10 -1.74
C LEU A 180 -13.26 -4.10 -0.59
N ARG A 181 -12.68 -5.29 -0.73
CA ARG A 181 -12.61 -6.28 0.36
C ARG A 181 -11.92 -5.71 1.61
N GLN A 182 -10.81 -4.99 1.42
CA GLN A 182 -10.09 -4.34 2.53
C GLN A 182 -10.92 -3.26 3.24
N VAL A 183 -11.82 -2.60 2.50
CA VAL A 183 -12.78 -1.65 3.08
C VAL A 183 -13.89 -2.40 3.79
N ALA A 184 -14.48 -3.43 3.16
CA ALA A 184 -15.57 -4.23 3.72
C ALA A 184 -15.22 -4.93 5.05
N GLU A 185 -13.96 -5.38 5.20
CA GLU A 185 -13.44 -5.94 6.46
C GLU A 185 -13.58 -4.98 7.65
N ARG A 186 -13.63 -3.67 7.38
CA ARG A 186 -13.75 -2.62 8.40
C ARG A 186 -15.13 -1.99 8.43
N ASP A 187 -15.73 -1.82 7.26
CA ASP A 187 -16.97 -1.07 7.07
C ASP A 187 -17.69 -1.55 5.80
N ALA A 188 -18.45 -2.64 5.95
CA ALA A 188 -19.26 -3.18 4.86
C ALA A 188 -20.37 -2.22 4.39
N ALA A 189 -20.81 -1.28 5.24
CA ALA A 189 -21.82 -0.29 4.86
C ALA A 189 -21.30 0.65 3.77
N GLN A 190 -20.04 1.11 3.86
CA GLN A 190 -19.43 1.92 2.80
C GLN A 190 -19.38 1.21 1.44
N VAL A 191 -19.20 -0.11 1.43
CA VAL A 191 -19.20 -0.90 0.20
C VAL A 191 -20.63 -1.12 -0.31
N ALA A 192 -21.61 -1.26 0.58
CA ALA A 192 -23.02 -1.31 0.22
C ALA A 192 -23.51 0.01 -0.41
N ASP A 193 -23.14 1.15 0.19
CA ASP A 193 -23.46 2.48 -0.35
C ASP A 193 -22.88 2.64 -1.75
N LEU A 194 -21.64 2.18 -1.98
CA LEU A 194 -21.00 2.22 -3.30
C LEU A 194 -21.70 1.33 -4.34
N ALA A 195 -22.22 0.17 -3.93
CA ALA A 195 -22.97 -0.71 -4.83
C ALA A 195 -24.30 -0.08 -5.27
N LEU A 196 -24.96 0.62 -4.33
CA LEU A 196 -26.25 1.30 -4.52
C LEU A 196 -26.12 2.66 -5.23
N ASP A 197 -24.94 3.27 -5.23
CA ASP A 197 -24.69 4.56 -5.87
C ASP A 197 -24.73 4.45 -7.40
N SER A 198 -25.83 4.92 -8.00
CA SER A 198 -26.05 4.93 -9.45
C SER A 198 -25.10 5.87 -10.21
N THR A 199 -24.39 6.77 -9.51
CA THR A 199 -23.38 7.65 -10.14
C THR A 199 -22.05 6.92 -10.37
N GLN A 200 -21.84 5.77 -9.72
CA GLN A 200 -20.64 4.97 -9.91
C GLN A 200 -20.66 4.20 -11.22
N VAL A 201 -19.46 4.03 -11.79
CA VAL A 201 -19.28 3.20 -12.98
C VAL A 201 -19.69 1.76 -12.68
N LEU A 202 -20.42 1.13 -13.60
CA LEU A 202 -20.99 -0.21 -13.45
C LEU A 202 -20.00 -1.27 -12.95
N ARG A 203 -18.75 -1.23 -13.42
CA ARG A 203 -17.69 -2.17 -12.96
C ARG A 203 -17.41 -2.08 -11.46
N VAL A 204 -17.46 -0.88 -10.89
CA VAL A 204 -17.21 -0.64 -9.45
C VAL A 204 -18.39 -1.16 -8.64
N ARG A 205 -19.61 -0.85 -9.09
CA ARG A 205 -20.85 -1.38 -8.49
C ARG A 205 -20.83 -2.92 -8.49
N ARG A 206 -20.49 -3.55 -9.63
CA ARG A 206 -20.35 -5.01 -9.74
C ARG A 206 -19.30 -5.57 -8.79
N ALA A 207 -18.10 -4.97 -8.74
CA ALA A 207 -17.05 -5.39 -7.81
C ALA A 207 -17.49 -5.26 -6.34
N ALA A 208 -18.26 -4.23 -6.00
CA ALA A 208 -18.82 -4.05 -4.67
C ALA A 208 -19.83 -5.15 -4.32
N LEU A 209 -20.69 -5.54 -5.26
CA LEU A 209 -21.61 -6.68 -5.09
C LEU A 209 -20.87 -7.99 -4.89
N ASP A 210 -19.85 -8.26 -5.70
CA ASP A 210 -19.02 -9.47 -5.56
C ASP A 210 -18.40 -9.53 -4.16
N VAL A 211 -17.92 -8.39 -3.64
CA VAL A 211 -17.41 -8.31 -2.27
C VAL A 211 -18.53 -8.55 -1.24
N LEU A 212 -19.67 -7.87 -1.33
CA LEU A 212 -20.76 -8.04 -0.35
C LEU A 212 -21.28 -9.48 -0.30
N GLN A 213 -21.34 -10.17 -1.45
CA GLN A 213 -21.66 -11.59 -1.52
C GLN A 213 -20.68 -12.45 -0.71
N LEU A 214 -19.37 -12.17 -0.77
CA LEU A 214 -18.36 -12.88 0.02
C LEU A 214 -18.54 -12.66 1.54
N PHE A 215 -19.10 -11.52 1.96
CA PHE A 215 -19.38 -11.21 3.37
C PHE A 215 -20.79 -11.65 3.82
N GLY A 216 -21.58 -12.27 2.93
CA GLY A 216 -22.91 -12.79 3.27
C GLY A 216 -24.00 -11.73 3.43
N THR A 217 -23.75 -10.48 3.04
CA THR A 217 -24.76 -9.40 3.07
C THR A 217 -25.72 -9.53 1.89
N ARG A 218 -26.94 -10.02 2.14
CA ARG A 218 -27.92 -10.34 1.09
C ARG A 218 -28.86 -9.19 0.68
N GLU A 219 -29.26 -8.34 1.61
CA GLU A 219 -30.26 -7.28 1.33
C GLU A 219 -29.80 -6.21 0.32
N PRO A 220 -28.63 -5.56 0.46
CA PRO A 220 -28.17 -4.57 -0.52
C PRO A 220 -27.85 -5.20 -1.88
N VAL A 221 -27.51 -6.50 -1.91
CA VAL A 221 -27.16 -7.23 -3.12
C VAL A 221 -28.37 -7.45 -4.03
N LEU A 222 -29.52 -7.84 -3.48
CA LEU A 222 -30.72 -8.14 -4.28
C LEU A 222 -31.35 -6.89 -4.90
N GLY A 223 -31.31 -5.74 -4.22
CA GLY A 223 -31.83 -4.47 -4.75
C GLY A 223 -31.05 -3.99 -5.97
N VAL A 224 -29.71 -4.00 -5.88
CA VAL A 224 -28.83 -3.56 -6.97
C VAL A 224 -28.80 -4.55 -8.13
N LEU A 225 -28.79 -5.86 -7.85
CA LEU A 225 -28.78 -6.88 -8.91
C LEU A 225 -30.04 -6.80 -9.79
N ARG A 226 -31.20 -6.48 -9.21
CA ARG A 226 -32.44 -6.23 -9.97
C ARG A 226 -32.39 -4.97 -10.83
N GLU A 227 -31.59 -3.97 -10.45
CA GLU A 227 -31.39 -2.75 -11.24
C GLU A 227 -30.40 -2.98 -12.39
N ILE A 228 -29.34 -3.76 -12.14
CA ILE A 228 -28.26 -4.01 -13.11
C ILE A 228 -28.63 -5.12 -14.12
N GLU A 229 -29.31 -6.18 -13.66
CA GLU A 229 -29.72 -7.32 -14.47
C GLU A 229 -31.23 -7.56 -14.27
N PRO A 230 -32.10 -6.69 -14.80
CA PRO A 230 -33.55 -6.76 -14.58
C PRO A 230 -34.18 -8.02 -15.18
N ASP A 231 -33.53 -8.61 -16.19
CA ASP A 231 -33.99 -9.81 -16.90
C ASP A 231 -33.59 -11.12 -16.21
N VAL A 232 -32.82 -11.04 -15.11
CA VAL A 232 -32.39 -12.22 -14.33
C VAL A 232 -33.26 -12.33 -13.09
N ASP A 233 -33.93 -13.48 -12.93
CA ASP A 233 -34.70 -13.75 -11.72
C ASP A 233 -33.76 -14.03 -10.55
N TRP A 234 -33.57 -13.00 -9.73
CA TRP A 234 -32.76 -13.04 -8.50
C TRP A 234 -33.53 -13.55 -7.27
N SER A 235 -34.72 -14.13 -7.46
CA SER A 235 -35.46 -14.75 -6.36
C SER A 235 -34.63 -15.87 -5.72
N PRO A 236 -34.60 -15.98 -4.39
CA PRO A 236 -33.83 -17.02 -3.73
C PRO A 236 -34.36 -18.38 -4.15
N ALA A 237 -33.47 -19.26 -4.60
CA ALA A 237 -33.75 -20.69 -4.62
C ALA A 237 -34.16 -21.08 -3.19
N LEU A 238 -35.40 -21.55 -3.03
CA LEU A 238 -35.88 -22.11 -1.78
C LEU A 238 -34.92 -23.23 -1.35
N PRO A 239 -34.67 -23.42 -0.04
CA PRO A 239 -33.85 -24.53 0.42
C PRO A 239 -34.50 -25.85 -0.06
N GLY A 240 -33.91 -26.46 -1.09
CA GLY A 240 -34.46 -27.64 -1.78
C GLY A 240 -34.46 -27.58 -3.31
N ASP A 241 -34.13 -26.45 -3.93
CA ASP A 241 -34.10 -26.34 -5.39
C ASP A 241 -32.69 -26.63 -5.97
N PRO A 242 -32.46 -27.77 -6.66
CA PRO A 242 -31.17 -28.12 -7.24
C PRO A 242 -30.81 -27.29 -8.49
N GLN A 243 -31.65 -26.33 -8.90
CA GLN A 243 -31.45 -25.48 -10.09
C GLN A 243 -31.35 -23.98 -9.77
N GLY A 244 -30.73 -23.60 -8.65
CA GLY A 244 -30.22 -22.23 -8.51
C GLY A 244 -29.33 -21.86 -9.73
N PRO A 245 -29.36 -20.60 -10.20
CA PRO A 245 -28.80 -20.23 -11.51
C PRO A 245 -27.32 -20.62 -11.60
N THR A 246 -27.04 -21.68 -12.35
CA THR A 246 -25.73 -22.33 -12.55
C THR A 246 -24.80 -21.52 -13.47
N LYS A 247 -24.98 -20.19 -13.54
CA LYS A 247 -24.17 -19.31 -14.41
C LYS A 247 -22.83 -18.89 -13.80
N TRP A 248 -22.51 -19.28 -12.57
CA TRP A 248 -21.36 -18.75 -11.82
C TRP A 248 -20.04 -19.53 -11.99
N ALA A 249 -19.86 -20.30 -13.08
CA ALA A 249 -18.66 -21.11 -13.32
C ALA A 249 -18.01 -20.92 -14.70
N ALA A 250 -18.19 -19.77 -15.35
CA ALA A 250 -17.50 -19.43 -16.60
C ALA A 250 -16.91 -18.00 -16.57
#